data_AF-A0A511B8N7-F1
#
_entry.id   AF-A0A511B8N7-F1
#
_cell.length_a   1.000
_cell.length_b   1.000
_cell.length_c   1.000
_cell.angle_alpha   90.00
_cell.angle_beta   90.00
_cell.angle_gamma   90.00
#
_symmetry.space_group_name_H-M   'P 1'
#
loop_
_entity.id
_entity.type
_entity.pdbx_description
1 polymer ?
#
loop_
_entity_poly.entity_id
_entity_poly.type
_entity_poly.pdbx_seq_one_letter_code
_entity_poly.pdbx_strand_id
1 'polypeptide(L)' 'MLSSRVIHVDGVFLGTAIMSGGLNALRFYATHESVRALHNACMPDFGVLYDQVKKLFNRNRLLSPKAA' A
#
# COMPACT_ATOMS: atom_id res chain seq x y z
N MET A 1 8.31 17.08 11.00
CA MET A 1 8.60 16.66 9.61
C MET A 1 7.74 15.46 9.29
N LEU A 2 6.96 15.48 8.21
CA LEU A 2 6.18 14.30 7.79
C LEU A 2 7.16 13.29 7.20
N SER A 3 7.22 12.08 7.76
CA SER A 3 7.98 10.97 7.18
C SER A 3 7.11 10.26 6.15
N SER A 4 7.67 9.99 4.97
CA SER A 4 7.01 9.21 3.93
C SER A 4 7.88 8.02 3.51
N ARG A 5 7.23 6.92 3.12
CA ARG A 5 7.89 5.70 2.66
C ARG A 5 7.17 5.16 1.43
N VAL A 6 7.95 4.83 0.41
CA VAL A 6 7.45 4.15 -0.78
C VAL A 6 7.15 2.68 -0.46
N ILE A 7 6.06 2.16 -1.03
CA ILE A 7 5.73 0.73 -1.02
C ILE A 7 5.79 0.20 -2.45
N HIS A 8 6.65 -0.80 -2.63
CA HIS A 8 6.76 -1.58 -3.86
C HIS A 8 6.84 -3.07 -3.51
N VAL A 9 6.30 -3.92 -4.38
CA VAL A 9 6.34 -5.38 -4.25
C VAL A 9 6.72 -5.96 -5.61
N ASP A 10 7.72 -6.85 -5.64
CA ASP A 10 8.23 -7.48 -6.86
C ASP A 10 8.54 -6.48 -7.99
N GLY A 11 9.12 -5.34 -7.65
CA GLY A 11 9.46 -4.26 -8.59
C GLY A 11 8.29 -3.37 -9.04
N VAL A 12 7.06 -3.65 -8.62
CA VAL A 12 5.88 -2.83 -8.93
C VAL A 12 5.69 -1.75 -7.86
N PHE A 13 5.66 -0.49 -8.26
CA PHE A 13 5.32 0.62 -7.37
C PHE A 13 3.82 0.63 -7.08
N LEU A 14 3.46 0.53 -5.79
CA LEU A 14 2.07 0.38 -5.35
C LEU A 14 1.50 1.65 -4.72
N GLY A 15 2.36 2.49 -4.14
CA GLY A 15 1.97 3.76 -3.55
C GLY A 15 2.92 4.24 -2.45
N THR A 16 2.46 5.21 -1.67
CA THR A 16 3.26 5.84 -0.60
C THR A 16 2.53 5.83 0.73
N ALA A 17 3.22 5.48 1.80
CA ALA A 17 2.78 5.65 3.18
C ALA A 17 3.26 7.01 3.71
N ILE A 18 2.36 7.83 4.25
CA ILE A 18 2.70 9.13 4.84
C ILE A 18 2.25 9.12 6.30
N MET A 19 3.17 9.48 7.19
CA MET A 19 2.86 9.62 8.61
C MET A 19 1.96 10.84 8.83
N SER A 20 0.77 10.62 9.38
CA SER A 20 -0.14 11.69 9.74
C SER A 20 0.19 12.16 11.15
N GLY A 21 0.75 13.36 11.27
CA GLY A 21 1.30 13.89 12.53
C GLY A 21 0.30 14.02 13.70
N GLY A 22 -1.01 13.93 13.43
CA GLY A 22 -2.03 14.00 14.48
C GLY A 22 -2.53 12.65 15.01
N LEU A 23 -2.22 11.52 14.34
CA LEU A 23 -2.88 10.23 14.59
C LEU A 23 -1.94 9.08 14.94
N ASN A 24 -0.62 9.31 15.03
CA ASN A 24 0.39 8.25 15.16
C ASN A 24 0.13 7.07 14.19
N ALA A 25 -0.35 7.39 12.99
CA ALA A 25 -0.74 6.41 11.98
C ALA A 25 -0.13 6.77 10.62
N LEU A 26 0.08 5.73 9.82
CA LEU A 26 0.47 5.85 8.43
C LEU A 26 -0.76 5.77 7.55
N ARG A 27 -0.95 6.78 6.71
CA ARG A 27 -1.97 6.75 5.65
C ARG A 27 -1.35 6.29 4.35
N PHE A 28 -2.01 5.35 3.69
CA PHE A 28 -1.57 4.84 2.39
C PHE A 28 -2.24 5.57 1.22
N TYR A 29 -1.43 5.99 0.26
CA TYR A 29 -1.86 6.59 -0.99
C TYR A 29 -1.52 5.64 -2.14
N ALA A 30 -2.50 4.81 -2.50
CA ALA A 30 -2.39 3.86 -3.59
C ALA A 30 -2.27 4.58 -4.94
N THR A 31 -1.34 4.11 -5.78
CA THR A 31 -1.17 4.54 -7.18
C THR A 31 -1.42 3.40 -8.17
N HIS A 32 -1.52 2.17 -7.69
CA HIS A 32 -1.74 0.98 -8.51
C HIS A 32 -3.14 0.41 -8.25
N GLU A 33 -3.88 0.08 -9.32
CA GLU A 33 -5.29 -0.35 -9.24
C GLU A 33 -5.49 -1.59 -8.37
N SER A 34 -4.56 -2.55 -8.43
CA SER A 34 -4.61 -3.76 -7.61
C SER A 34 -4.62 -3.52 -6.10
N VAL A 35 -4.26 -2.32 -5.63
CA VAL A 35 -4.28 -1.97 -4.20
C VAL A 35 -5.16 -0.75 -3.92
N ARG A 36 -5.97 -0.33 -4.90
CA ARG A 36 -6.86 0.84 -4.80
C ARG A 36 -7.81 0.77 -3.61
N ALA A 37 -8.24 -0.44 -3.22
CA ALA A 37 -9.10 -0.65 -2.06
C ALA A 37 -8.47 -0.23 -0.71
N LEU A 38 -7.14 -0.09 -0.65
CA LEU A 38 -6.43 0.42 0.54
C LEU A 38 -6.10 1.92 0.43
N HIS A 39 -6.55 2.62 -0.62
CA HIS A 39 -6.34 4.06 -0.74
C HIS A 39 -6.98 4.80 0.45
N ASN A 40 -6.22 5.71 1.07
CA ASN A 40 -6.53 6.40 2.33
C ASN A 40 -6.65 5.50 3.58
N ALA A 41 -6.34 4.20 3.50
CA ALA A 41 -6.31 3.36 4.69
C ALA A 41 -5.25 3.86 5.68
N CYS A 42 -5.62 3.95 6.94
CA CYS A 42 -4.72 4.30 8.04
C CYS A 42 -4.34 3.05 8.81
N MET A 43 -3.05 2.87 9.09
CA MET A 43 -2.51 1.74 9.83
C MET A 43 -1.56 2.24 10.93
N PRO A 44 -1.43 1.52 12.05
CA PRO A 44 -0.64 1.96 13.20
C PRO A 44 0.86 2.04 12.90
N ASP A 45 1.36 1.16 12.03
CA ASP A 45 2.77 1.12 11.65
C ASP A 45 2.97 0.64 10.21
N PHE A 46 4.22 0.75 9.75
CA PHE A 46 4.58 0.47 8.36
C PHE A 46 4.56 -1.02 8.03
N GLY A 47 4.88 -1.89 8.99
CA GLY A 47 4.87 -3.34 8.78
C GLY A 47 3.47 -3.84 8.51
N VAL A 48 2.50 -3.45 9.36
CA VAL A 48 1.08 -3.79 9.18
C VAL A 48 0.57 -3.26 7.84
N LEU A 49 0.91 -2.01 7.49
CA LEU A 49 0.52 -1.45 6.20
C LEU A 49 1.11 -2.22 5.01
N TYR A 50 2.40 -2.51 5.05
CA TYR A 50 3.10 -3.22 4.00
C TYR A 50 2.50 -4.61 3.77
N ASP A 51 2.21 -5.35 4.85
CA ASP A 51 1.61 -6.68 4.76
C ASP A 51 0.21 -6.64 4.14
N GLN A 52 -0.62 -5.66 4.48
CA GLN A 52 -1.95 -5.51 3.88
C GLN A 52 -1.86 -5.20 2.39
N VAL A 53 -0.99 -4.25 2.01
CA VAL A 53 -0.75 -3.88 0.61
C VAL A 53 -0.21 -5.07 -0.19
N LYS A 54 0.77 -5.81 0.35
CA LYS A 54 1.34 -7.00 -0.29
C LYS A 54 0.31 -8.13 -0.44
N LYS A 55 -0.50 -8.40 0.59
CA LYS A 55 -1.57 -9.41 0.54
C LYS A 55 -2.59 -9.08 -0.54
N LEU A 56 -3.05 -7.83 -0.58
CA LEU A 56 -4.05 -7.40 -1.57
C LEU A 56 -3.47 -7.42 -2.99
N PHE A 57 -2.24 -6.95 -3.17
CA PHE A 57 -1.54 -7.00 -4.46
C PHE A 57 -1.44 -8.43 -4.97
N ASN A 58 -0.94 -9.36 -4.15
CA ASN A 58 -0.79 -10.76 -4.54
C ASN A 58 -2.12 -11.42 -4.85
N ARG A 59 -3.16 -11.16 -4.04
CA ARG A 59 -4.52 -11.66 -4.31
C ARG A 59 -5.02 -11.19 -5.68
N ASN A 60 -4.90 -9.90 -5.96
CA ASN A 60 -5.41 -9.33 -7.22
C ASN A 60 -4.54 -9.72 -8.43
N ARG A 61 -3.23 -9.97 -8.22
CA ARG A 61 -2.35 -10.52 -9.26
C ARG A 61 -2.75 -11.95 -9.66
N LEU A 62 -3.19 -12.77 -8.71
CA LEU A 62 -3.69 -14.13 -9.00
C LEU A 62 -5.06 -14.11 -9.71
N LEU A 63 -5.90 -13.11 -9.39
CA LEU A 63 -7.22 -12.95 -9.99
C LEU A 63 -7.21 -12.27 -11.37
N SER A 64 -6.13 -11.57 -11.70
CA SER A 64 -5.88 -11.02 -13.04
C SER A 64 -4.71 -11.76 -13.69
N PRO A 65 -4.88 -13.03 -14.09
CA PRO A 65 -3.88 -13.69 -14.90
C PRO A 65 -3.66 -12.82 -16.13
N LYS A 66 -2.43 -12.34 -16.29
CA LYS A 66 -1.96 -11.61 -17.46
C LYS A 66 -2.49 -12.36 -18.68
N ALA A 67 -3.36 -11.73 -19.48
CA ALA A 67 -3.75 -12.27 -20.77
C ALA A 67 -2.44 -12.59 -21.50
N ALA A 68 -2.26 -13.87 -21.80
CA ALA A 68 -1.08 -14.41 -22.48
C ALA A 68 -0.92 -13.76 -23.85
#